data_AF-A0A4Q3FYS0-F1
#
_entry.id   AF-A0A4Q3FYS0-F1
#
_cell.length_a   1.000
_cell.length_b   1.000
_cell.length_c   1.000
_cell.angle_alpha   90.00
_cell.angle_beta   90.00
_cell.angle_gamma   90.00
#
_symmetry.space_group_name_H-M   'P 1'
#
loop_
_entity.id
_entity.type
_entity.pdbx_description
1 polymer ?
#
loop_
_entity_poly.entity_id
_entity_poly.type
_entity_poly.pdbx_seq_one_letter_code
_entity_poly.pdbx_strand_id
1 'polypeptide(L)' 'MASDHAGFELKKQLIERLPAIEWVDAGTDTLESVDYPDFAAKAANEVEAGRVLFGILICGSG' A
#
# COMPACT_ATOMS: atom_id res chain seq x y z
N MET A 1 1.25 -1.33 -3.36
CA MET A 1 0.26 -0.59 -2.56
C MET A 1 0.57 -0.82 -1.10
N ALA A 2 0.60 0.24 -0.32
CA ALA A 2 0.71 0.13 1.12
C ALA A 2 -0.37 0.94 1.83
N SER A 3 -0.88 0.42 2.94
CA SER A 3 -1.85 1.11 3.77
C SER A 3 -1.50 0.96 5.25
N ASP A 4 -2.00 1.88 6.07
CA ASP A 4 -2.18 1.61 7.49
C ASP A 4 -3.46 0.77 7.75
N HIS A 5 -3.71 0.46 9.02
CA HIS A 5 -4.86 -0.32 9.48
C HIS A 5 -6.22 0.33 9.13
N ALA A 6 -6.30 1.66 9.04
CA ALA A 6 -7.52 2.38 8.69
C ALA A 6 -7.75 2.43 7.16
N GLY A 7 -6.67 2.38 6.36
CA GLY A 7 -6.72 2.31 4.90
C GLY A 7 -6.93 0.90 4.31
N PHE A 8 -6.90 -0.15 5.13
CA PHE A 8 -6.94 -1.54 4.67
C PHE A 8 -8.21 -1.89 3.89
N GLU A 9 -9.38 -1.45 4.36
CA GLU A 9 -10.64 -1.72 3.67
C GLU A 9 -10.71 -1.02 2.30
N LEU A 10 -10.18 0.20 2.21
CA LEU A 10 -10.10 0.95 0.96
C LEU A 10 -9.11 0.30 -0.02
N LYS A 11 -7.95 -0.16 0.48
CA LYS A 11 -6.96 -0.95 -0.27
C LYS A 11 -7.62 -2.19 -0.88
N LYS A 12 -8.40 -2.94 -0.11
CA LYS A 12 -9.10 -4.13 -0.59
C LYS A 12 -10.11 -3.81 -1.68
N GLN A 13 -10.94 -2.77 -1.49
CA GLN A 13 -11.91 -2.33 -2.49
C GLN A 13 -11.26 -1.85 -3.79
N LEU A 14 -10.10 -1.20 -3.73
CA LEU A 14 -9.34 -0.77 -4.91
C LEU A 14 -8.80 -1.96 -5.70
N ILE A 15 -8.24 -2.95 -5.02
CA ILE A 15 -7.73 -4.17 -5.65
C ILE A 15 -8.87 -4.92 -6.35
N GLU A 16 -10.02 -5.08 -5.69
CA GLU A 16 -11.20 -5.74 -6.28
C GLU A 16 -11.77 -4.97 -7.48
N ARG A 17 -11.77 -3.63 -7.45
CA ARG A 17 -12.30 -2.79 -8.54
C ARG A 17 -11.37 -2.67 -9.75
N LEU A 18 -10.08 -2.97 -9.58
CA LEU A 18 -9.06 -2.81 -10.62
C LEU A 18 -8.29 -4.12 -10.81
N PRO A 19 -8.97 -5.20 -11.28
CA PRO A 19 -8.34 -6.52 -11.44
C PRO A 19 -7.34 -6.57 -12.60
N ALA A 20 -7.34 -5.58 -13.48
CA ALA A 20 -6.40 -5.47 -14.61
C ALA A 20 -5.03 -4.88 -14.21
N ILE A 21 -4.88 -4.42 -12.97
CA ILE A 21 -3.62 -3.91 -12.42
C ILE A 21 -2.95 -5.03 -11.64
N GLU A 22 -1.65 -5.24 -11.89
CA GLU A 22 -0.84 -6.11 -11.06
C GLU A 22 -0.42 -5.36 -9.79
N TRP A 23 -0.85 -5.87 -8.64
CA TRP A 23 -0.63 -5.24 -7.35
C TRP A 23 0.56 -5.87 -6.65
N VAL A 24 1.61 -5.08 -6.41
CA VAL A 24 2.68 -5.44 -5.48
C VAL A 24 2.29 -4.96 -4.10
N ASP A 25 2.05 -5.88 -3.16
CA ASP A 25 1.75 -5.54 -1.78
C ASP A 25 3.06 -5.21 -1.03
N ALA A 26 3.15 -3.99 -0.52
CA ALA A 26 4.30 -3.53 0.29
C ALA A 26 3.97 -3.50 1.80
N GLY A 27 2.80 -4.03 2.18
CA GLY A 27 2.28 -4.08 3.55
C GLY A 27 1.38 -2.90 3.93
N THR A 28 0.84 -2.82 5.14
CA THR A 28 0.85 -3.91 6.12
C THR A 28 -0.17 -5.00 5.76
N ASP A 29 0.12 -6.21 6.21
CA ASP A 29 -0.72 -7.39 6.04
C ASP A 29 -1.54 -7.65 7.32
N THR A 30 -1.44 -6.74 8.30
CA THR A 30 -1.98 -6.91 9.65
C THR A 30 -2.73 -5.67 10.13
N LEU A 31 -3.77 -5.87 10.94
CA LEU A 31 -4.49 -4.78 11.65
C LEU A 31 -3.73 -4.25 12.88
N GLU A 32 -2.53 -4.76 13.14
CA GLU A 32 -1.71 -4.31 14.26
C GLU A 32 -1.21 -2.87 14.02
N SER A 33 -1.01 -2.16 15.12
CA SER A 33 -0.43 -0.82 15.07
C SER A 33 0.98 -0.93 14.50
N VAL A 34 1.20 -0.26 13.38
CA VAL A 34 2.48 -0.23 12.68
C VAL A 34 2.86 1.20 12.36
N ASP A 35 4.16 1.49 12.37
CA ASP A 35 4.68 2.80 12.01
C ASP A 35 4.57 2.99 10.49
N TYR A 36 3.59 3.82 10.08
CA TYR A 36 3.34 4.20 8.69
C TYR A 36 4.59 4.62 7.88
N PRO A 37 5.58 5.35 8.44
CA PRO A 37 6.81 5.70 7.73
C PRO A 37 7.58 4.50 7.16
N ASP A 38 7.55 3.34 7.83
CA ASP A 38 8.30 2.15 7.39
C ASP A 38 7.69 1.54 6.13
N PHE A 39 6.36 1.55 6.02
CA PHE A 39 5.64 1.05 4.85
C PHE A 39 5.69 2.06 3.69
N ALA A 40 5.68 3.36 4.01
CA ALA A 40 5.93 4.41 3.04
C ALA A 40 7.33 4.28 2.42
N ALA A 41 8.36 4.05 3.23
CA ALA A 41 9.74 3.84 2.76
C ALA A 41 9.86 2.58 1.88
N LYS A 42 9.23 1.47 2.27
CA LYS A 42 9.21 0.25 1.44
C LYS A 42 8.57 0.50 0.07
N ALA A 43 7.39 1.13 0.04
CA ALA A 43 6.72 1.44 -1.22
C ALA A 43 7.55 2.41 -2.10
N ALA A 44 8.21 3.40 -1.49
CA ALA A 44 9.08 4.33 -2.19
C ALA A 44 10.29 3.62 -2.81
N ASN A 45 10.92 2.69 -2.08
CA ASN A 45 12.05 1.90 -2.58
C ASN A 45 11.66 1.00 -3.77
N GLU A 46 10.45 0.44 -3.78
CA GLU A 46 9.95 -0.34 -4.93
C GLU A 46 9.79 0.52 -6.19
N VAL A 47 9.32 1.76 -6.03
CA VAL A 47 9.20 2.74 -7.12
C VAL A 47 10.59 3.18 -7.61
N GLU A 48 11.49 3.55 -6.69
CA GLU A 48 12.86 3.98 -7.02
C GLU A 48 13.64 2.87 -7.73
N ALA A 49 13.46 1.62 -7.31
CA ALA A 49 14.09 0.46 -7.94
C ALA A 49 13.47 0.08 -9.31
N GLY A 50 12.42 0.78 -9.75
CA GLY A 50 11.72 0.52 -11.01
C GLY A 50 10.96 -0.81 -11.04
N ARG A 51 10.71 -1.42 -9.88
CA ARG A 51 9.95 -2.68 -9.76
C ARG A 51 8.45 -2.45 -9.90
N VAL A 52 7.99 -1.23 -9.61
CA VAL A 52 6.62 -0.76 -9.86
C VAL A 52 6.64 0.64 -10.49
N LEU A 53 5.62 0.93 -11.29
CA LEU A 53 5.46 2.26 -11.92
C LEU A 53 4.89 3.31 -10.96
N PHE A 54 4.08 2.88 -9.98
CA PHE A 54 3.38 3.77 -9.06
C PHE A 54 3.33 3.19 -7.64
N GLY A 55 3.52 4.05 -6.64
CA GLY A 55 3.30 3.75 -5.23
C GLY A 55 2.00 4.40 -4.76
N ILE A 56 1.09 3.61 -4.18
CA ILE A 56 -0.13 4.11 -3.53
C ILE A 56 0.02 3.88 -2.03
N LEU A 57 -0.06 4.97 -1.27
CA LEU A 57 -0.04 5.01 0.18
C LEU A 57 -1.40 5.48 0.68
N ILE A 58 -1.97 4.78 1.65
CA ILE A 58 -3.28 5.10 2.24
C ILE A 58 -3.12 5.11 3.76
N CYS A 59 -3.40 6.24 4.40
CA CYS A 59 -3.47 6.33 5.86
C CYS A 59 -4.90 6.63 6.34
N GLY A 60 -5.14 6.55 7.65
CA GLY A 60 -6.46 6.82 8.26
C GLY A 60 -6.98 8.24 8.08
N SER A 61 -6.11 9.19 7.72
CA SER A 61 -6.49 10.56 7.33
C SER A 61 -6.50 10.79 5.82
N GLY A 62 -6.17 9.77 5.00
CA GLY A 62 -5.90 9.88 3.57
C GLY A 62 -4.42 9.69 3.28
#